data_AF-A0A960R227-F1
#
_entry.id   AF-A0A960R227-F1
#
_cell.length_a   1.000
_cell.length_b   1.000
_cell.length_c   1.000
_cell.angle_alpha   90.00
_cell.angle_beta   90.00
_cell.angle_gamma   90.00
#
_symmetry.space_group_name_H-M   'P 1'
#
loop_
_entity.id
_entity.type
_entity.pdbx_description
1 polymer ?
#
loop_
_entity_poly.entity_id
_entity_poly.type
_entity_poly.pdbx_seq_one_letter_code
_entity_poly.pdbx_strand_id
1 'polypeptide(L)'
;MAQCQAWLMEYMKGCGLAVEVWETSGYPTLFGSSMKGGKEVPTLLFYGHYDVQPPDPLEEWESPPFEPEVRKGNVYARGAIDNKGQGFYTLLAIRAFLLHAAKENVNINVLIEGEE
;
A
#
# COMPACT_ATOMS: atom_id res chain seq x y z
N MET A 1 -5.06 -8.76 -9.89
CA MET A 1 -4.28 -9.01 -8.66
C MET A 1 -2.78 -9.04 -8.92
N ALA A 2 -2.22 -9.98 -9.70
CA ALA A 2 -0.77 -10.07 -9.96
C ALA A 2 -0.11 -8.76 -10.45
N GLN A 3 -0.77 -8.00 -11.34
CA GLN A 3 -0.25 -6.71 -11.80
C GLN A 3 -0.17 -5.66 -10.66
N CYS A 4 -1.15 -5.64 -9.75
CA CYS A 4 -1.16 -4.72 -8.62
C CYS A 4 -0.06 -5.09 -7.62
N GLN A 5 0.11 -6.38 -7.33
CA GLN A 5 1.17 -6.90 -6.47
C GLN A 5 2.58 -6.60 -7.05
N ALA A 6 2.79 -6.83 -8.35
CA ALA A 6 4.05 -6.49 -9.01
C ALA A 6 4.35 -4.98 -8.95
N TRP A 7 3.34 -4.14 -9.19
CA TRP A 7 3.49 -2.69 -9.10
C TRP A 7 3.82 -2.24 -7.67
N LEU A 8 3.13 -2.78 -6.67
CA LEU A 8 3.37 -2.47 -5.26
C LEU A 8 4.77 -2.89 -4.83
N MET A 9 5.23 -4.08 -5.22
CA MET A 9 6.58 -4.56 -4.93
C MET A 9 7.62 -3.56 -5.45
N GLU A 10 7.51 -3.14 -6.72
CA GLU A 10 8.46 -2.17 -7.30
C GLU A 10 8.36 -0.79 -6.65
N TYR A 11 7.15 -0.35 -6.31
CA TYR A 11 6.95 0.90 -5.59
C TYR A 11 7.60 0.87 -4.20
N MET A 12 7.39 -0.20 -3.44
CA MET A 12 7.98 -0.42 -2.10
C MET A 12 9.51 -0.46 -2.16
N LYS A 13 10.10 -1.14 -3.15
CA LYS A 13 11.56 -1.09 -3.39
C LYS A 13 12.02 0.33 -3.65
N GLY A 14 11.28 1.09 -4.47
CA GLY A 14 11.53 2.51 -4.74
C GLY A 14 11.39 3.42 -3.50
N CYS A 15 10.74 2.97 -2.43
CA CYS A 15 10.69 3.66 -1.14
C CYS A 15 11.97 3.46 -0.31
N GLY A 16 12.88 2.58 -0.74
CA GLY A 16 14.08 2.22 0.02
C GLY A 16 13.84 1.11 1.06
N LEU A 17 12.77 0.34 0.90
CA LEU A 17 12.48 -0.86 1.69
C LEU A 17 13.19 -2.07 1.07
N ALA A 18 13.67 -2.99 1.91
CA ALA A 18 13.93 -4.36 1.51
C ALA A 18 12.60 -5.09 1.42
N VAL A 19 12.27 -5.66 0.26
CA VAL A 19 10.94 -6.22 -0.02
C VAL A 19 11.02 -7.72 -0.27
N GLU A 20 10.14 -8.46 0.38
CA GLU A 20 9.90 -9.89 0.24
C GLU A 20 8.47 -10.12 -0.26
N VAL A 21 8.29 -11.19 -1.02
CA VAL A 21 6.97 -11.72 -1.38
C VAL A 21 6.78 -13.00 -0.59
N TRP A 22 5.75 -13.03 0.23
CA TRP A 22 5.37 -14.20 1.02
C TRP A 22 4.22 -14.90 0.32
N GLU A 23 4.51 -16.07 -0.23
CA GLU A 23 3.50 -16.93 -0.87
C GLU A 23 2.50 -17.42 0.18
N THR A 24 1.23 -17.38 -0.17
CA THR A 24 0.11 -17.88 0.66
C THR A 24 -0.66 -18.94 -0.13
N SER A 25 -1.70 -19.53 0.46
CA SER A 25 -2.62 -20.39 -0.30
C SER A 25 -3.48 -19.61 -1.32
N GLY A 26 -3.54 -18.28 -1.18
CA GLY A 26 -4.30 -17.39 -2.02
C GLY A 26 -3.42 -16.31 -2.64
N TYR A 27 -3.80 -15.04 -2.56
CA TYR A 27 -2.97 -13.96 -3.09
C TYR A 27 -1.73 -13.69 -2.20
N PRO A 28 -0.53 -13.50 -2.80
CA PRO A 28 0.69 -13.28 -2.03
C PRO A 28 0.67 -12.00 -1.19
N THR A 29 1.36 -12.05 -0.05
CA THR A 29 1.55 -10.90 0.84
C THR A 29 2.91 -10.26 0.58
N LEU A 30 2.96 -8.93 0.53
CA LEU A 30 4.20 -8.17 0.41
C LEU A 30 4.67 -7.75 1.80
N PHE A 31 5.91 -8.07 2.13
CA PHE A 31 6.57 -7.58 3.34
C PHE A 31 7.72 -6.66 2.96
N GLY A 32 7.71 -5.43 3.46
CA GLY A 32 8.77 -4.44 3.29
C GLY A 32 9.37 -4.04 4.62
N SER A 33 10.70 -3.91 4.69
CA SER A 33 11.39 -3.52 5.92
C SER A 33 12.49 -2.46 5.70
N SER A 34 12.67 -1.61 6.71
CA SER A 34 13.81 -0.72 6.87
C SER A 34 14.26 -0.71 8.33
N MET A 35 15.38 -1.38 8.60
CA MET A 35 15.93 -1.54 9.96
C MET A 35 17.10 -0.59 10.24
N LYS A 36 17.09 0.60 9.62
CA LYS A 36 18.22 1.55 9.65
C LYS A 36 18.44 2.20 11.02
N GLY A 37 17.43 2.26 11.88
CA GLY A 37 17.58 2.83 13.21
C GLY A 37 18.19 1.88 14.26
N GLY A 38 18.39 0.61 13.91
CA GLY A 38 19.02 -0.36 14.80
C GLY A 38 18.08 -0.90 15.88
N LYS A 39 18.62 -1.60 16.88
CA LYS A 39 17.84 -2.36 17.87
C LYS A 39 17.24 -1.51 18.99
N GLU A 40 17.79 -0.32 19.24
CA GLU A 40 17.42 0.53 20.38
C GLU A 40 16.25 1.47 20.07
N VAL A 41 15.77 1.51 18.82
CA VAL A 41 14.64 2.34 18.40
C VAL A 41 13.38 1.50 18.18
N PRO A 42 12.18 2.08 18.33
CA PRO A 42 10.94 1.36 18.06
C PRO A 42 10.82 0.96 16.58
N THR A 43 10.01 -0.06 16.33
CA THR A 43 9.62 -0.50 14.98
C THR A 43 8.14 -0.22 14.78
N LEU A 44 7.80 0.54 13.74
CA LEU A 44 6.41 0.74 13.32
C LEU A 44 6.03 -0.30 12.28
N LEU A 45 4.87 -0.92 12.43
CA LEU A 45 4.26 -1.79 11.44
C LEU A 45 3.08 -1.07 10.79
N PHE A 46 3.13 -0.94 9.48
CA PHE A 46 1.98 -0.55 8.67
C PHE A 46 1.39 -1.80 8.03
N TYR A 47 0.11 -2.05 8.28
CA TYR A 47 -0.66 -3.09 7.64
C TYR A 47 -1.68 -2.47 6.69
N GLY A 48 -1.92 -3.12 5.55
CA GLY A 48 -2.99 -2.79 4.63
C GLY A 48 -3.21 -3.92 3.63
N HIS A 49 -4.03 -3.64 2.62
CA HIS A 49 -4.36 -4.63 1.59
C HIS A 49 -4.46 -3.99 0.20
N TYR A 50 -4.38 -4.83 -0.83
CA TYR A 50 -4.41 -4.41 -2.24
C TYR A 50 -5.55 -5.01 -3.05
N ASP A 51 -6.32 -5.93 -2.48
CA ASP A 51 -7.58 -6.36 -3.03
C ASP A 51 -8.67 -5.31 -2.82
N VAL A 52 -9.78 -5.54 -3.48
CA VAL A 52 -10.95 -4.65 -3.42
C VAL A 52 -12.19 -5.51 -3.65
N GLN A 53 -13.29 -5.10 -3.02
CA GLN A 53 -14.58 -5.72 -3.26
C GLN A 53 -15.04 -5.58 -4.73
N PRO A 54 -15.87 -6.49 -5.24
CA PRO A 54 -16.56 -6.32 -6.52
C PRO A 54 -17.31 -4.98 -6.59
N PRO A 55 -17.46 -4.38 -7.78
CA PRO A 55 -18.12 -3.10 -7.92
C PRO A 55 -19.65 -3.19 -8.02
N ASP A 56 -20.23 -4.38 -8.05
CA ASP A 56 -21.67 -4.55 -8.24
C ASP A 56 -22.51 -3.91 -7.12
N PRO A 57 -23.70 -3.36 -7.44
CA PRO A 57 -24.29 -3.22 -8.78
C PRO A 57 -23.68 -2.07 -9.60
N LEU A 58 -23.40 -2.29 -10.89
CA LEU A 58 -22.71 -1.32 -11.75
C LEU A 58 -23.57 -0.09 -12.08
N GLU A 59 -24.89 -0.25 -12.11
CA GLU A 59 -25.85 0.81 -12.43
C GLU A 59 -25.96 1.91 -11.36
N GLU A 60 -25.50 1.65 -10.14
CA GLU A 60 -25.46 2.64 -9.06
C GLU A 60 -24.24 3.56 -9.15
N TRP A 61 -23.29 3.26 -10.05
CA TRP A 61 -22.11 4.09 -10.24
C TRP A 61 -22.38 5.25 -11.20
N GLU A 62 -22.06 6.47 -10.78
CA GLU A 62 -22.07 7.67 -11.64
C GLU A 62 -20.92 7.68 -12.68
N SER A 63 -19.84 6.93 -12.41
CA SER A 63 -18.64 6.81 -13.24
C SER A 63 -18.09 5.38 -13.18
N PRO A 64 -17.39 4.87 -14.20
CA PRO A 64 -16.89 3.50 -14.17
C PRO A 64 -16.06 3.23 -12.91
N PRO A 65 -16.31 2.13 -12.17
CA PRO A 65 -15.77 1.92 -10.83
C PRO A 65 -14.24 1.89 -10.77
N PHE A 66 -13.58 1.45 -11.85
CA PHE A 66 -12.13 1.36 -11.93
C PHE A 66 -11.49 2.50 -12.73
N GLU A 67 -12.26 3.53 -13.07
CA GLU A 67 -11.79 4.78 -13.68
C GLU A 67 -11.96 5.93 -12.66
N PRO A 68 -10.89 6.33 -11.95
CA PRO A 68 -11.01 7.34 -10.90
C PRO A 68 -11.53 8.68 -11.44
N GLU A 69 -12.61 9.18 -10.86
CA GLU A 69 -13.15 10.51 -11.17
C GLU A 69 -13.08 11.42 -9.93
N VAL A 70 -12.69 12.68 -10.14
CA VAL A 70 -12.72 13.69 -9.08
C VAL A 70 -14.03 14.47 -9.14
N ARG A 71 -14.89 14.34 -8.12
CA ARG A 71 -16.13 15.13 -8.00
C ARG A 71 -16.12 15.90 -6.68
N LYS A 72 -16.28 17.23 -6.78
CA LYS A 72 -16.29 18.15 -5.61
C LYS A 72 -15.10 17.95 -4.64
N GLY A 73 -13.92 17.64 -5.18
CA GLY A 73 -12.68 17.44 -4.40
C GLY A 73 -12.48 16.03 -3.84
N ASN A 74 -13.42 15.10 -4.06
CA ASN A 74 -13.28 13.70 -3.66
C ASN A 74 -12.96 12.81 -4.87
N VAL A 75 -12.15 11.76 -4.65
CA VAL A 75 -11.88 10.73 -5.66
C VAL A 75 -12.90 9.61 -5.51
N TYR A 76 -13.65 9.35 -6.57
CA TYR A 76 -14.63 8.26 -6.65
C TYR A 76 -14.05 7.15 -7.52
N ALA A 77 -13.72 6.03 -6.89
CA ALA A 77 -13.30 4.79 -7.54
C ALA A 77 -13.41 3.63 -6.54
N ARG A 78 -13.58 2.41 -7.03
CA ARG A 78 -13.38 1.19 -6.24
C ARG A 78 -11.93 1.12 -5.78
N GLY A 79 -11.73 0.98 -4.48
CA GLY A 79 -10.40 0.99 -3.87
C GLY A 79 -9.90 2.37 -3.44
N ALA A 80 -10.62 3.46 -3.77
CA ALA A 80 -10.13 4.82 -3.48
C ALA A 80 -9.93 5.09 -1.99
N ILE A 81 -10.81 4.57 -1.13
CA ILE A 81 -10.65 4.63 0.33
C ILE A 81 -10.20 3.28 0.87
N ASP A 82 -10.89 2.20 0.49
CA ASP A 82 -10.67 0.86 1.01
C ASP A 82 -10.02 -0.08 -0.03
N ASN A 83 -8.72 -0.35 0.03
CA ASN A 83 -7.71 0.32 0.87
C ASN A 83 -6.61 1.03 0.08
N LYS A 84 -6.69 1.04 -1.26
CA LYS A 84 -5.58 1.48 -2.12
C LYS A 84 -5.18 2.94 -1.91
N GLY A 85 -6.13 3.84 -1.67
CA GLY A 85 -5.79 5.23 -1.35
C GLY A 85 -5.01 5.34 -0.04
N GLN A 86 -5.48 4.66 1.01
CA GLN A 86 -4.80 4.61 2.30
C GLN A 86 -3.41 3.98 2.23
N GLY A 87 -3.31 2.81 1.60
CA GLY A 87 -2.03 2.17 1.35
C GLY A 87 -1.08 3.09 0.59
N PHE A 88 -1.56 3.77 -0.45
CA PHE A 88 -0.70 4.60 -1.30
C PHE A 88 -0.19 5.86 -0.60
N TYR A 89 -1.04 6.63 0.09
CA TYR A 89 -0.54 7.82 0.79
C TYR A 89 0.38 7.46 1.97
N THR A 90 0.18 6.28 2.57
CA THR A 90 1.06 5.77 3.63
C THR A 90 2.43 5.41 3.05
N LEU A 91 2.47 4.70 1.91
CA LEU A 91 3.72 4.40 1.21
C LEU A 91 4.43 5.68 0.71
N LEU A 92 3.69 6.71 0.29
CA LEU A 92 4.26 8.02 -0.05
C LEU A 92 4.93 8.68 1.16
N ALA A 93 4.29 8.64 2.33
CA ALA A 93 4.87 9.18 3.56
C ALA A 93 6.14 8.40 3.96
N ILE A 94 6.10 7.06 3.89
CA ILE A 94 7.26 6.20 4.15
C ILE A 94 8.40 6.52 3.18
N ARG A 95 8.10 6.68 1.89
CA ARG A 95 9.08 7.07 0.87
C ARG A 95 9.74 8.40 1.20
N ALA A 96 8.93 9.42 1.50
CA ALA A 96 9.45 10.74 1.88
C ALA A 96 10.34 10.66 3.13
N PHE A 97 9.90 9.90 4.13
CA PHE A 97 10.64 9.71 5.37
C PHE A 97 11.99 9.00 5.14
N LEU A 98 11.99 7.86 4.45
CA LEU A 98 13.19 7.04 4.24
C LEU A 98 14.22 7.68 3.31
N LEU A 99 13.77 8.49 2.35
CA LEU A 99 14.64 9.14 1.37
C LEU A 99 15.12 10.52 1.79
N HIS A 100 14.36 11.25 2.61
CA HIS A 100 14.62 12.68 2.87
C HIS A 100 14.63 13.10 4.34
N ALA A 101 14.26 12.24 5.29
CA ALA A 101 14.18 12.58 6.72
C ALA A 101 15.14 11.77 7.60
N ALA A 102 15.02 11.94 8.92
CA ALA A 102 15.84 11.28 9.95
C ALA A 102 15.45 9.79 10.16
N LYS A 103 15.72 8.97 9.13
CA LYS A 103 15.42 7.53 9.03
C LYS A 103 16.05 6.61 10.09
N GLU A 104 16.78 7.16 11.05
CA GLU A 104 17.52 6.42 12.08
C GLU A 104 16.79 6.40 13.43
N ASN A 105 15.71 7.17 13.60
CA ASN A 105 14.98 7.25 14.87
C ASN A 105 13.85 6.22 15.02
N VAL A 106 13.56 5.45 13.97
CA VAL A 106 12.49 4.44 13.95
C VAL A 106 12.77 3.43 12.84
N ASN A 107 12.46 2.16 13.09
CA ASN A 107 12.43 1.14 12.04
C ASN A 107 11.02 1.04 11.44
N ILE A 108 10.92 0.66 10.18
CA ILE A 108 9.65 0.56 9.46
C ILE A 108 9.50 -0.84 8.91
N ASN A 109 8.37 -1.47 9.23
CA ASN A 109 7.85 -2.65 8.57
C ASN A 109 6.53 -2.29 7.86
N VAL A 110 6.30 -2.89 6.71
CA VAL A 110 5.11 -2.72 5.89
C VAL A 110 4.64 -4.11 5.48
N LEU A 111 3.38 -4.45 5.76
CA LEU A 111 2.75 -5.70 5.36
C LEU A 111 1.51 -5.35 4.54
N ILE A 112 1.47 -5.78 3.27
CA ILE A 112 0.32 -5.55 2.40
C ILE A 112 -0.15 -6.89 1.82
N GLU A 113 -1.35 -7.34 2.18
CA GLU A 113 -1.93 -8.59 1.68
C GLU A 113 -2.94 -8.38 0.55
N GLY A 114 -3.36 -9.46 -0.10
CA GLY A 114 -4.32 -9.41 -1.20
C GLY A 114 -5.63 -10.14 -0.93
N GLU A 115 -5.94 -10.49 0.32
CA GLU A 115 -7.14 -11.23 0.74
C GLU A 115 -7.62 -10.77 2.13
N GLU A 116 -7.89 -9.47 2.29
CA GLU A 116 -8.50 -8.98 3.55
C GLU A 116 -9.92 -9.52 3.81
#